data_AF-A0A509EC96-F1
#
_entry.id   AF-A0A509EC96-F1
#
_cell.length_a   1.000
_cell.length_b   1.000
_cell.length_c   1.000
_cell.angle_alpha   90.00
_cell.angle_beta   90.00
_cell.angle_gamma   90.00
#
_symmetry.space_group_name_H-M   'P 1'
#
loop_
_entity.id
_entity.type
_entity.pdbx_description
1 polymer ?
#
loop_
_entity_poly.entity_id
_entity_poly.type
_entity_poly.pdbx_seq_one_letter_code
_entity_poly.pdbx_strand_id
1 'polypeptide(L)'
;MTLAKLAVLRRALPALACAGLALLVVPEPARAQWGDSYDQPQDYGYRRRSRDAYYRDDGYRQPQPRRYAPPQEAPRQFYWPWEDRPQQAAPQPQPTYRRPPRPKPPVGTADGARENHRPAVKRRVQPPPATEPQKPAIAKTEPSVRIAVFGDSLADSLSRGLDDVFEDNADVAVIDRAKPDSGLVRRDVVDWASAAADYLKISKISYAVVLLGVNDRQPIREGDQSYEALSDRWRETYRTRVEALAKVFQDQKIPLIWVGTPPVRSESLTKDLAAINDIVRDAVQKAGGIFVDAWPGFVDDRNRFVMTGPDLEGQAAKLRTADGVHFTRAGARKLAHFADVELKRMMGSAAPATSEATPTAVAPIQAPGLDGSASKLDDIAAIDRQITAMLPSLPEPPGIPALPVKPAAGQVVPLGRAEISPGGTLASGRQPDGDASGNVERTLQRGSAPLPQPGRADDFRWPPG
;
A
#
# COMPACT_ATOMS: atom_id res chain seq x y z
N MET A 1 9.34 -66.59 -35.99
CA MET A 1 7.97 -66.15 -36.36
C MET A 1 7.02 -66.56 -35.24
N THR A 2 6.85 -65.63 -34.32
CA THR A 2 5.61 -65.23 -33.61
C THR A 2 4.38 -66.15 -33.69
N LEU A 3 3.88 -66.62 -32.53
CA LEU A 3 2.71 -66.05 -31.84
C LEU A 3 2.30 -66.81 -30.55
N ALA A 4 2.12 -66.00 -29.49
CA ALA A 4 1.12 -66.11 -28.43
C ALA A 4 1.16 -67.28 -27.42
N LYS A 5 1.31 -66.93 -26.13
CA LYS A 5 0.18 -66.96 -25.17
C LYS A 5 0.50 -66.21 -23.87
N LEU A 6 -0.55 -65.52 -23.42
CA LEU A 6 -0.66 -64.64 -22.27
C LEU A 6 -0.97 -65.42 -20.97
N ALA A 7 -0.78 -64.72 -19.84
CA ALA A 7 -1.43 -64.87 -18.53
C ALA A 7 -0.74 -65.77 -17.49
N VAL A 8 -0.32 -65.16 -16.36
CA VAL A 8 -0.68 -65.59 -14.99
C VAL A 8 -0.72 -64.37 -14.05
N LEU A 9 -1.77 -64.34 -13.24
CA LEU A 9 -2.16 -63.39 -12.22
C LEU A 9 -1.69 -63.90 -10.82
N ARG A 10 -1.48 -62.97 -9.87
CA ARG A 10 -1.61 -63.10 -8.38
C ARG A 10 -0.33 -63.18 -7.51
N ARG A 11 -0.14 -62.07 -6.77
CA ARG A 11 0.07 -61.91 -5.31
C ARG A 11 0.78 -63.02 -4.52
N ALA A 12 1.87 -62.64 -3.84
CA ALA A 12 2.14 -62.99 -2.44
C ALA A 12 3.19 -62.04 -1.82
N LEU A 13 2.85 -61.44 -0.68
CA LEU A 13 3.77 -60.85 0.32
C LEU A 13 4.30 -61.99 1.24
N PRO A 14 5.47 -61.85 1.87
CA PRO A 14 5.44 -61.41 3.28
C PRO A 14 6.61 -60.49 3.72
N ALA A 15 6.39 -59.89 4.89
CA ALA A 15 7.19 -58.90 5.60
C ALA A 15 8.30 -59.50 6.50
N LEU A 16 9.33 -58.70 6.81
CA LEU A 16 10.09 -58.58 8.08
C LEU A 16 11.24 -57.58 7.86
N ALA A 17 11.11 -56.33 8.29
CA ALA A 17 11.55 -55.80 9.60
C ALA A 17 13.08 -55.64 9.74
N CYS A 18 13.56 -54.40 9.61
CA CYS A 18 14.73 -53.88 10.34
C CYS A 18 14.50 -52.38 10.60
N ALA A 19 14.56 -52.03 11.88
CA ALA A 19 14.30 -50.71 12.43
C ALA A 19 15.58 -49.86 12.53
N GLY A 20 15.40 -48.54 12.52
CA GLY A 20 16.24 -47.61 13.29
C GLY A 20 17.18 -46.71 12.51
N LEU A 21 16.74 -45.50 12.17
CA LEU A 21 17.19 -44.23 12.78
C LEU A 21 16.47 -43.05 12.09
N ALA A 22 15.43 -42.51 12.72
CA ALA A 22 14.78 -41.29 12.26
C ALA A 22 15.43 -40.08 12.94
N LEU A 23 16.26 -39.35 12.20
CA LEU A 23 16.67 -37.98 12.57
C LEU A 23 15.54 -37.03 12.14
N LEU A 24 14.66 -36.68 13.08
CA LEU A 24 13.72 -35.59 12.93
C LEU A 24 14.48 -34.26 13.02
N VAL A 25 14.87 -33.72 11.86
CA VAL A 25 15.23 -32.32 11.73
C VAL A 25 13.95 -31.54 11.45
N VAL A 26 13.42 -30.88 12.47
CA VAL A 26 12.36 -29.88 12.33
C VAL A 26 13.02 -28.59 11.84
N PRO A 27 12.67 -28.03 10.67
CA PRO A 27 13.11 -26.68 10.35
C PRO A 27 12.31 -25.67 11.18
N GLU A 28 12.99 -24.92 12.04
CA GLU A 28 12.42 -23.74 12.69
C GLU A 28 11.92 -22.75 11.61
N PRO A 29 10.78 -22.08 11.81
CA PRO A 29 10.38 -20.99 10.93
C PRO A 29 11.35 -19.82 11.14
N ALA A 30 12.15 -19.52 10.12
CA ALA A 30 12.98 -18.34 10.07
C ALA A 30 12.09 -17.09 10.15
N ARG A 31 12.02 -16.47 11.33
CA ARG A 31 11.44 -15.15 11.51
C ARG A 31 12.49 -14.11 11.14
N ALA A 32 12.29 -13.46 9.99
CA ALA A 32 13.02 -12.26 9.64
C ALA A 32 12.40 -11.07 10.42
N GLN A 33 13.24 -10.43 11.23
CA GLN A 33 12.95 -9.21 11.96
C GLN A 33 13.18 -8.03 11.01
N TRP A 34 12.12 -7.37 10.58
CA TRP A 34 12.21 -6.09 9.86
C TRP A 34 12.36 -4.96 10.88
N GLY A 35 13.52 -4.31 10.85
CA GLY A 35 13.90 -3.21 11.73
C GLY A 35 15.37 -3.31 12.03
N ASP A 36 16.20 -2.72 11.16
CA ASP A 36 17.52 -2.11 11.43
C ASP A 36 18.49 -2.11 10.22
N SER A 37 18.12 -2.62 9.04
CA SER A 37 19.09 -2.78 7.94
C SER A 37 19.01 -1.79 6.76
N TYR A 38 18.13 -0.78 6.81
CA TYR A 38 18.09 0.23 5.73
C TYR A 38 19.07 1.39 5.91
N ASP A 39 19.63 1.56 7.11
CA ASP A 39 20.64 2.55 7.45
C ASP A 39 21.61 1.94 8.48
N GLN A 40 22.74 1.34 8.09
CA GLN A 40 23.97 1.34 8.91
C GLN A 40 25.22 0.88 8.11
N PRO A 41 26.39 1.53 8.29
CA PRO A 41 27.70 0.96 7.99
C PRO A 41 28.14 -0.03 9.09
N GLN A 42 28.97 -1.00 8.71
CA GLN A 42 29.43 -2.16 9.49
C GLN A 42 30.14 -1.81 10.82
N ASP A 43 29.70 -2.39 11.96
CA ASP A 43 30.60 -2.94 12.99
C ASP A 43 29.90 -3.93 13.97
N TYR A 44 30.69 -4.82 14.56
CA TYR A 44 30.33 -6.02 15.34
C TYR A 44 29.79 -5.77 16.78
N GLY A 45 28.86 -6.61 17.25
CA GLY A 45 28.89 -7.09 18.66
C GLY A 45 27.58 -7.27 19.47
N TYR A 46 27.17 -8.54 19.61
CA TYR A 46 26.45 -9.17 20.74
C TYR A 46 24.92 -9.16 20.91
N ARG A 47 24.45 -10.28 21.50
CA ARG A 47 23.15 -10.99 21.37
C ARG A 47 22.11 -10.71 22.50
N ARG A 48 20.84 -10.90 22.09
CA ARG A 48 19.64 -11.50 22.75
C ARG A 48 18.96 -10.81 23.97
N ARG A 49 17.63 -10.61 23.86
CA ARG A 49 16.56 -11.55 24.32
C ARG A 49 15.13 -11.10 23.92
N SER A 50 14.29 -12.09 23.61
CA SER A 50 12.87 -12.00 23.24
C SER A 50 11.92 -11.79 24.44
N ARG A 51 10.77 -11.12 24.25
CA ARG A 51 9.40 -11.67 24.46
C ARG A 51 8.27 -10.73 24.02
N ASP A 52 7.18 -11.38 23.64
CA ASP A 52 5.87 -10.95 23.14
C ASP A 52 5.16 -9.81 23.90
N ALA A 53 4.39 -8.98 23.17
CA ALA A 53 3.02 -8.54 23.54
C ALA A 53 2.42 -7.61 22.46
N TYR A 54 1.26 -7.99 21.92
CA TYR A 54 0.38 -7.15 21.10
C TYR A 54 -0.46 -6.18 21.96
N TYR A 55 -0.81 -5.03 21.37
CA TYR A 55 -1.84 -4.05 21.75
C TYR A 55 -1.77 -3.36 23.13
N ARG A 56 -1.29 -2.10 23.15
CA ARG A 56 -2.03 -0.93 23.68
C ARG A 56 -1.25 0.37 23.39
N ASP A 57 -1.85 1.25 22.61
CA ASP A 57 -1.46 2.65 22.48
C ASP A 57 -2.32 3.45 23.48
N ASP A 58 -1.68 4.06 24.47
CA ASP A 58 -2.28 5.06 25.35
C ASP A 58 -1.13 5.97 25.86
N GLY A 59 -1.01 7.15 25.27
CA GLY A 59 0.07 8.10 25.55
C GLY A 59 -0.06 8.75 26.92
N TYR A 60 0.89 8.48 27.82
CA TYR A 60 1.31 9.38 28.90
C TYR A 60 2.79 9.17 29.22
N ARG A 61 3.59 10.23 29.05
CA ARG A 61 5.05 10.25 29.29
C ARG A 61 5.33 10.34 30.80
N GLN A 62 5.86 9.28 31.40
CA GLN A 62 6.41 9.28 32.78
C GLN A 62 7.94 9.45 32.75
N PRO A 63 8.58 10.20 33.67
CA PRO A 63 10.04 10.30 33.74
C PRO A 63 10.66 9.01 34.29
N GLN A 64 11.65 8.46 33.60
CA GLN A 64 12.41 7.26 34.01
C GLN A 64 13.26 7.54 35.27
N PRO A 65 13.35 6.59 36.23
CA PRO A 65 14.28 6.72 37.36
C PRO A 65 15.73 6.52 36.89
N ARG A 66 16.65 7.34 37.41
CA ARG A 66 18.10 7.24 37.17
C ARG A 66 18.61 5.84 37.48
N ARG A 67 19.08 5.11 36.47
CA ARG A 67 19.84 3.87 36.65
C ARG A 67 21.22 4.19 37.24
N TYR A 68 21.55 3.53 38.34
CA TYR A 68 22.90 3.46 38.89
C TYR A 68 23.81 2.75 37.87
N ALA A 69 24.96 3.35 37.54
CA ALA A 69 26.01 2.68 36.79
C ALA A 69 26.68 1.60 37.67
N PRO A 70 27.00 0.41 37.14
CA PRO A 70 27.80 -0.57 37.88
C PRO A 70 29.24 -0.06 38.03
N PRO A 71 29.95 -0.42 39.13
CA PRO A 71 31.35 -0.03 39.30
C PRO A 71 32.22 -0.68 38.22
N GLN A 72 33.10 0.11 37.60
CA GLN A 72 34.11 -0.38 36.66
C GLN A 72 35.07 -1.32 37.42
N GLU A 73 35.13 -2.59 37.03
CA GLU A 73 36.22 -3.47 37.44
C GLU A 73 37.53 -2.94 36.86
N ALA A 74 38.52 -2.73 37.72
CA ALA A 74 39.86 -2.32 37.31
C ALA A 74 40.48 -3.36 36.35
N PRO A 75 41.28 -2.94 35.36
CA PRO A 75 41.84 -3.85 34.36
C PRO A 75 42.69 -4.92 35.04
N ARG A 76 42.37 -6.19 34.80
CA ARG A 76 43.12 -7.33 35.32
C ARG A 76 44.51 -7.33 34.69
N GLN A 77 45.54 -7.07 35.50
CA GLN A 77 46.94 -7.19 35.07
C GLN A 77 47.26 -8.67 34.84
N PHE A 78 47.68 -9.00 33.62
CA PHE A 78 48.11 -10.34 33.23
C PHE A 78 49.55 -10.58 33.73
N TYR A 79 49.76 -11.68 34.45
CA TYR A 79 51.07 -12.13 34.93
C TYR A 79 51.43 -13.44 34.24
N TRP A 80 52.72 -13.61 33.88
CA TRP A 80 53.20 -14.80 33.21
C TRP A 80 53.33 -16.00 34.16
N PRO A 81 53.28 -17.26 33.68
CA PRO A 81 53.21 -18.45 34.53
C PRO A 81 54.46 -18.76 35.37
N TRP A 82 55.56 -18.04 35.18
CA TRP A 82 56.83 -18.22 35.91
C TRP A 82 57.23 -16.99 36.74
N GLU A 83 56.36 -15.99 36.89
CA GLU A 83 56.57 -14.88 37.83
C GLU A 83 55.97 -15.19 39.19
N ASP A 84 56.78 -15.06 40.24
CA ASP A 84 56.31 -15.13 41.62
C ASP A 84 55.40 -13.93 41.93
N ARG A 85 54.12 -14.22 42.20
CA ARG A 85 53.15 -13.21 42.62
C ARG A 85 53.47 -12.72 44.03
N PRO A 86 53.46 -11.39 44.30
CA PRO A 86 53.47 -10.92 45.68
C PRO A 86 52.16 -11.36 46.37
N GLN A 87 52.27 -11.93 47.57
CA GLN A 87 51.11 -12.32 48.37
C GLN A 87 50.22 -11.10 48.64
N GLN A 88 48.98 -11.14 48.13
CA GLN A 88 47.96 -10.16 48.48
C GLN A 88 47.66 -10.30 49.98
N ALA A 89 47.92 -9.23 50.74
CA ALA A 89 47.50 -9.13 52.12
C ALA A 89 45.96 -9.28 52.20
N ALA A 90 45.48 -10.17 53.05
CA ALA A 90 44.06 -10.37 53.27
C ALA A 90 43.39 -9.06 53.73
N PRO A 91 42.23 -8.67 53.19
CA PRO A 91 41.53 -7.49 53.67
C PRO A 91 41.01 -7.74 55.09
N GLN A 92 41.31 -6.80 56.00
CA GLN A 92 40.77 -6.83 57.37
C GLN A 92 39.23 -6.65 57.36
N PRO A 93 38.50 -7.31 58.27
CA PRO A 93 37.06 -7.16 58.37
C PRO A 93 36.70 -5.74 58.88
N GLN A 94 35.92 -4.99 58.11
CA GLN A 94 35.39 -3.71 58.55
C GLN A 94 34.20 -3.92 59.52
N PRO A 95 34.09 -3.10 60.60
CA PRO A 95 33.02 -3.23 61.57
C PRO A 95 31.67 -2.78 60.99
N THR A 96 30.64 -3.60 61.17
CA THR A 96 29.26 -3.31 60.78
C THR A 96 28.64 -2.30 61.75
N TYR A 97 28.50 -1.04 61.32
CA TYR A 97 27.69 -0.06 62.05
C TYR A 97 26.20 -0.34 61.80
N ARG A 98 25.54 -0.93 62.80
CA ARG A 98 24.08 -1.14 62.85
C ARG A 98 23.42 0.16 63.33
N ARG A 99 22.68 0.85 62.45
CA ARG A 99 21.88 2.03 62.83
C ARG A 99 20.67 1.60 63.68
N PRO A 100 20.35 2.27 64.81
CA PRO A 100 19.13 2.00 65.57
C PRO A 100 17.89 2.63 64.90
N PRO A 101 16.68 2.08 65.13
CA PRO A 101 15.44 2.62 64.58
C PRO A 101 15.02 3.92 65.27
N ARG A 102 14.54 4.89 64.49
CA ARG A 102 14.09 6.21 64.96
C ARG A 102 12.66 6.11 65.55
N PRO A 103 12.33 6.82 66.64
CA PRO A 103 11.00 6.78 67.24
C PRO A 103 9.97 7.61 66.43
N LYS A 104 8.72 7.14 66.41
CA LYS A 104 7.57 7.87 65.85
C LYS A 104 7.06 8.92 66.86
N PRO A 105 6.71 10.15 66.45
CA PRO A 105 6.04 11.10 67.32
C PRO A 105 4.53 10.79 67.46
N PRO A 106 3.87 11.25 68.54
CA PRO A 106 2.52 10.84 68.90
C PRO A 106 1.45 11.58 68.09
N VAL A 107 0.31 10.91 67.92
CA VAL A 107 -0.93 11.46 67.36
C VAL A 107 -1.54 12.41 68.40
N GLY A 108 -1.65 13.69 68.03
CA GLY A 108 -2.39 14.71 68.78
C GLY A 108 -3.51 15.29 67.91
N THR A 109 -4.75 15.06 68.34
CA THR A 109 -5.99 15.68 67.87
C THR A 109 -6.06 17.16 68.23
N ALA A 110 -6.35 18.04 67.27
CA ALA A 110 -7.09 19.30 67.51
C ALA A 110 -7.50 19.95 66.19
N ASP A 111 -8.76 20.40 66.16
CA ASP A 111 -9.48 21.07 65.09
C ASP A 111 -8.81 22.34 64.53
N GLY A 112 -9.04 22.59 63.24
CA GLY A 112 -8.64 23.83 62.59
C GLY A 112 -8.90 23.82 61.09
N ALA A 113 -10.11 24.19 60.69
CA ALA A 113 -10.56 24.34 59.33
C ALA A 113 -9.57 25.12 58.44
N ARG A 114 -9.22 24.55 57.29
CA ARG A 114 -9.00 25.27 56.03
C ARG A 114 -9.28 24.34 54.85
N GLU A 115 -10.40 24.63 54.26
CA GLU A 115 -11.08 23.96 53.18
C GLU A 115 -10.28 24.09 51.87
N ASN A 116 -9.63 23.00 51.44
CA ASN A 116 -9.13 22.89 50.07
C ASN A 116 -10.16 22.12 49.24
N HIS A 117 -11.19 22.84 48.80
CA HIS A 117 -12.09 22.41 47.73
C HIS A 117 -11.30 22.23 46.44
N ARG A 118 -10.80 21.02 46.20
CA ARG A 118 -10.66 20.52 44.83
C ARG A 118 -11.97 19.82 44.49
N PRO A 119 -12.76 20.30 43.53
CA PRO A 119 -13.94 19.55 43.10
C PRO A 119 -13.43 18.21 42.54
N ALA A 120 -13.82 17.11 43.17
CA ALA A 120 -13.66 15.80 42.60
C ALA A 120 -14.47 15.77 41.30
N VAL A 121 -13.79 15.90 40.17
CA VAL A 121 -14.38 15.60 38.86
C VAL A 121 -14.77 14.13 38.92
N LYS A 122 -16.03 13.86 39.22
CA LYS A 122 -16.62 12.53 39.10
C LYS A 122 -16.32 12.09 37.67
N ARG A 123 -15.49 11.05 37.52
CA ARG A 123 -15.24 10.40 36.23
C ARG A 123 -16.60 10.08 35.63
N ARG A 124 -17.03 10.85 34.63
CA ARG A 124 -18.24 10.57 33.88
C ARG A 124 -18.04 9.18 33.31
N VAL A 125 -18.84 8.22 33.79
CA VAL A 125 -18.88 6.88 33.22
C VAL A 125 -19.29 7.09 31.77
N GLN A 126 -18.35 6.82 30.86
CA GLN A 126 -18.62 6.83 29.44
C GLN A 126 -19.67 5.75 29.20
N PRO A 127 -20.81 6.04 28.56
CA PRO A 127 -21.76 5.01 28.20
C PRO A 127 -21.01 3.93 27.40
N PRO A 128 -21.40 2.65 27.54
CA PRO A 128 -20.88 1.62 26.65
C PRO A 128 -21.07 2.08 25.19
N PRO A 129 -20.09 1.83 24.29
CA PRO A 129 -20.24 2.20 22.89
C PRO A 129 -21.58 1.66 22.38
N ALA A 130 -22.38 2.55 21.82
CA ALA A 130 -23.62 2.17 21.17
C ALA A 130 -23.26 1.09 20.14
N THR A 131 -23.90 -0.06 20.24
CA THR A 131 -23.75 -1.14 19.27
C THR A 131 -24.11 -0.55 17.91
N GLU A 132 -23.12 -0.39 17.03
CA GLU A 132 -23.39 -0.01 15.64
C GLU A 132 -24.41 -1.01 15.09
N PRO A 133 -25.48 -0.54 14.42
CA PRO A 133 -26.42 -1.45 13.77
C PRO A 133 -25.61 -2.35 12.85
N GLN A 134 -25.62 -3.67 13.13
CA GLN A 134 -25.01 -4.64 12.24
C GLN A 134 -25.64 -4.43 10.87
N LYS A 135 -24.83 -3.99 9.91
CA LYS A 135 -25.23 -3.91 8.51
C LYS A 135 -25.88 -5.24 8.16
N PRO A 136 -27.10 -5.25 7.58
CA PRO A 136 -27.82 -6.48 7.30
C PRO A 136 -26.88 -7.45 6.59
N ALA A 137 -26.65 -8.62 7.17
CA ALA A 137 -25.85 -9.66 6.55
C ALA A 137 -26.56 -10.01 5.23
N ILE A 138 -26.06 -9.45 4.13
CA ILE A 138 -26.53 -9.75 2.79
C ILE A 138 -26.40 -11.26 2.66
N ALA A 139 -27.51 -11.91 2.31
CA ALA A 139 -27.55 -13.36 2.14
C ALA A 139 -26.39 -13.76 1.22
N LYS A 140 -25.58 -14.72 1.68
CA LYS A 140 -24.43 -15.24 0.95
C LYS A 140 -24.90 -15.96 -0.32
N THR A 141 -25.17 -15.19 -1.36
CA THR A 141 -25.04 -15.66 -2.74
C THR A 141 -23.60 -16.12 -2.90
N GLU A 142 -23.36 -17.29 -3.49
CA GLU A 142 -21.98 -17.64 -3.84
C GLU A 142 -21.47 -16.59 -4.84
N PRO A 143 -20.33 -15.93 -4.55
CA PRO A 143 -19.85 -14.82 -5.37
C PRO A 143 -19.54 -15.34 -6.77
N SER A 144 -20.17 -14.75 -7.80
CA SER A 144 -19.93 -15.14 -9.19
C SER A 144 -18.55 -14.69 -9.67
N VAL A 145 -18.02 -13.61 -9.09
CA VAL A 145 -16.70 -13.07 -9.40
C VAL A 145 -15.75 -13.32 -8.24
N ARG A 146 -14.64 -14.02 -8.51
CA ARG A 146 -13.59 -14.28 -7.53
C ARG A 146 -12.28 -13.65 -7.97
N ILE A 147 -11.78 -12.71 -7.18
CA ILE A 147 -10.52 -11.99 -7.43
C ILE A 147 -9.48 -12.56 -6.48
N ALA A 148 -8.46 -13.25 -6.98
CA ALA A 148 -7.37 -13.73 -6.12
C ALA A 148 -6.18 -12.77 -6.18
N VAL A 149 -5.71 -12.35 -5.00
CA VAL A 149 -4.59 -11.42 -4.84
C VAL A 149 -3.36 -12.21 -4.40
N PHE A 150 -2.31 -12.19 -5.22
CA PHE A 150 -1.04 -12.87 -4.95
C PHE A 150 0.07 -11.84 -4.73
N GLY A 151 0.96 -12.11 -3.79
CA GLY A 151 2.17 -11.33 -3.67
C GLY A 151 2.71 -11.17 -2.27
N ASP A 152 3.47 -10.10 -2.05
CA ASP A 152 4.19 -9.83 -0.81
C ASP A 152 3.34 -9.09 0.24
N SER A 153 3.97 -8.45 1.23
CA SER A 153 3.25 -7.72 2.30
C SER A 153 2.45 -6.52 1.78
N LEU A 154 2.81 -5.97 0.62
CA LEU A 154 2.02 -4.91 -0.02
C LEU A 154 0.79 -5.51 -0.69
N ALA A 155 0.86 -6.74 -1.21
CA ALA A 155 -0.30 -7.46 -1.74
C ALA A 155 -1.34 -7.76 -0.67
N ASP A 156 -0.93 -8.08 0.56
CA ASP A 156 -1.83 -8.20 1.72
C ASP A 156 -2.58 -6.87 1.97
N SER A 157 -1.87 -5.74 1.88
CA SER A 157 -2.50 -4.42 1.98
C SER A 157 -3.46 -4.13 0.81
N LEU A 158 -3.08 -4.49 -0.41
CA LEU A 158 -3.92 -4.37 -1.60
C LEU A 158 -5.19 -5.21 -1.47
N SER A 159 -5.09 -6.45 -0.99
CA SER A 159 -6.24 -7.34 -0.78
C SER A 159 -7.24 -6.73 0.20
N ARG A 160 -6.76 -6.23 1.34
CA ARG A 160 -7.63 -5.53 2.31
C ARG A 160 -8.27 -4.28 1.73
N GLY A 161 -7.54 -3.53 0.90
CA GLY A 161 -8.08 -2.37 0.20
C GLY A 161 -9.17 -2.75 -0.81
N LEU A 162 -9.00 -3.86 -1.53
CA LEU A 162 -10.00 -4.37 -2.47
C LEU A 162 -11.22 -4.92 -1.73
N ASP A 163 -11.04 -5.62 -0.61
CA ASP A 163 -12.13 -6.05 0.27
C ASP A 163 -12.98 -4.84 0.72
N ASP A 164 -12.33 -3.77 1.17
CA ASP A 164 -13.02 -2.52 1.58
C ASP A 164 -13.74 -1.83 0.39
N VAL A 165 -13.27 -2.00 -0.85
CA VAL A 165 -13.89 -1.42 -2.06
C VAL A 165 -15.11 -2.22 -2.51
N PHE A 166 -15.07 -3.55 -2.36
CA PHE A 166 -16.14 -4.45 -2.77
C PHE A 166 -17.06 -4.89 -1.62
N GLU A 167 -16.94 -4.30 -0.43
CA GLU A 167 -17.73 -4.65 0.76
C GLU A 167 -19.25 -4.62 0.51
N ASP A 168 -19.72 -3.67 -0.31
CA ASP A 168 -21.14 -3.51 -0.68
C ASP A 168 -21.59 -4.43 -1.83
N ASN A 169 -20.64 -5.10 -2.50
CA ASN A 169 -20.93 -5.96 -3.65
C ASN A 169 -20.82 -7.44 -3.26
N ALA A 170 -21.95 -8.04 -2.87
CA ALA A 170 -22.02 -9.45 -2.48
C ALA A 170 -21.67 -10.45 -3.59
N ASP A 171 -21.59 -10.01 -4.85
CA ASP A 171 -21.26 -10.88 -5.99
C ASP A 171 -19.74 -10.99 -6.25
N VAL A 172 -18.94 -10.14 -5.60
CA VAL A 172 -17.48 -10.13 -5.72
C VAL A 172 -16.86 -10.62 -4.42
N ALA A 173 -15.99 -11.62 -4.51
CA ALA A 173 -15.14 -12.04 -3.39
C ALA A 173 -13.67 -11.83 -3.72
N VAL A 174 -12.97 -11.14 -2.83
CA VAL A 174 -11.51 -11.02 -2.86
C VAL A 174 -10.91 -12.15 -2.02
N ILE A 175 -9.91 -12.82 -2.55
CA ILE A 175 -9.25 -13.96 -1.92
C ILE A 175 -7.78 -13.59 -1.73
N ASP A 176 -7.40 -13.35 -0.49
CA ASP A 176 -6.02 -13.06 -0.13
C ASP A 176 -5.15 -14.32 -0.18
N ARG A 177 -4.16 -14.32 -1.09
CA ARG A 177 -3.11 -15.34 -1.22
C ARG A 177 -1.72 -14.77 -0.98
N ALA A 178 -1.62 -13.59 -0.37
CA ALA A 178 -0.36 -12.94 -0.08
C ALA A 178 0.49 -13.72 0.94
N LYS A 179 1.81 -13.57 0.80
CA LYS A 179 2.83 -14.13 1.68
C LYS A 179 3.83 -13.00 2.00
N PRO A 180 3.74 -12.38 3.19
CA PRO A 180 4.43 -11.12 3.50
C PRO A 180 5.94 -11.09 3.19
N ASP A 181 6.68 -12.12 3.56
CA ASP A 181 8.15 -12.18 3.43
C ASP A 181 8.64 -12.73 2.08
N SER A 182 7.74 -12.87 1.10
CA SER A 182 8.05 -13.48 -0.19
C SER A 182 8.38 -12.45 -1.27
N GLY A 183 8.93 -12.94 -2.37
CA GLY A 183 9.28 -12.17 -3.57
C GLY A 183 9.54 -13.13 -4.73
N LEU A 184 9.87 -12.61 -5.91
CA LEU A 184 10.29 -13.45 -7.04
C LEU A 184 11.76 -13.86 -6.95
N VAL A 185 12.59 -13.20 -6.13
CA VAL A 185 14.01 -13.57 -5.99
C VAL A 185 14.22 -14.83 -5.15
N ARG A 186 13.45 -15.01 -4.07
CA ARG A 186 13.61 -16.12 -3.11
C ARG A 186 12.56 -17.21 -3.34
N ARG A 187 12.82 -18.08 -4.31
CA ARG A 187 11.96 -19.24 -4.64
C ARG A 187 11.88 -20.28 -3.53
N ASP A 188 12.84 -20.27 -2.61
CA ASP A 188 12.85 -21.10 -1.40
C ASP A 188 11.81 -20.65 -0.35
N VAL A 189 11.40 -19.36 -0.37
CA VAL A 189 10.32 -18.84 0.47
C VAL A 189 8.98 -19.16 -0.18
N VAL A 190 8.79 -18.71 -1.42
CA VAL A 190 7.62 -19.05 -2.24
C VAL A 190 8.06 -19.13 -3.70
N ASP A 191 7.80 -20.27 -4.35
CA ASP A 191 7.80 -20.33 -5.81
C ASP A 191 6.43 -19.88 -6.31
N TRP A 192 6.30 -18.59 -6.65
CA TRP A 192 5.01 -18.00 -7.02
C TRP A 192 4.38 -18.64 -8.25
N ALA A 193 5.17 -19.07 -9.24
CA ALA A 193 4.64 -19.73 -10.43
C ALA A 193 4.03 -21.09 -10.07
N SER A 194 4.74 -21.90 -9.28
CA SER A 194 4.20 -23.18 -8.80
C SER A 194 3.02 -22.99 -7.85
N ALA A 195 3.11 -22.06 -6.90
CA ALA A 195 2.05 -21.78 -5.93
C ALA A 195 0.76 -21.29 -6.60
N ALA A 196 0.86 -20.42 -7.59
CA ALA A 196 -0.28 -19.98 -8.39
C ALA A 196 -0.88 -21.16 -9.17
N ALA A 197 -0.04 -21.96 -9.85
CA ALA A 197 -0.51 -23.11 -10.62
C ALA A 197 -1.23 -24.15 -9.75
N ASP A 198 -0.70 -24.45 -8.56
CA ASP A 198 -1.32 -25.39 -7.63
C ASP A 198 -2.64 -24.86 -7.06
N TYR A 199 -2.71 -23.56 -6.78
CA TYR A 199 -3.94 -22.92 -6.33
C TYR A 199 -5.05 -22.97 -7.41
N LEU A 200 -4.70 -22.73 -8.68
CA LEU A 200 -5.65 -22.77 -9.80
C LEU A 200 -6.20 -24.17 -10.10
N LYS A 201 -5.51 -25.25 -9.69
CA LYS A 201 -6.02 -26.63 -9.82
C LYS A 201 -7.23 -26.89 -8.91
N ILE A 202 -7.27 -26.24 -7.75
CA ILE A 202 -8.28 -26.48 -6.72
C ILE A 202 -9.33 -25.35 -6.63
N SER A 203 -9.01 -24.17 -7.14
CA SER A 203 -9.85 -22.97 -7.02
C SER A 203 -10.11 -22.36 -8.40
N LYS A 204 -11.38 -22.02 -8.66
CA LYS A 204 -11.76 -21.20 -9.82
C LYS A 204 -11.72 -19.73 -9.42
N ILE A 205 -11.02 -18.92 -10.20
CA ILE A 205 -10.96 -17.47 -10.05
C ILE A 205 -11.31 -16.80 -11.38
N SER A 206 -11.90 -15.61 -11.30
CA SER A 206 -12.27 -14.80 -12.46
C SER A 206 -11.15 -13.86 -12.86
N TYR A 207 -10.43 -13.31 -11.88
CA TYR A 207 -9.31 -12.38 -12.10
C TYR A 207 -8.16 -12.69 -11.15
N ALA A 208 -6.93 -12.53 -11.64
CA ALA A 208 -5.73 -12.59 -10.83
C ALA A 208 -5.14 -11.18 -10.69
N VAL A 209 -4.85 -10.79 -9.44
CA VAL A 209 -4.16 -9.54 -9.13
C VAL A 209 -2.84 -9.88 -8.47
N VAL A 210 -1.74 -9.31 -8.96
CA VAL A 210 -0.39 -9.55 -8.44
C VAL A 210 0.24 -8.24 -8.00
N LEU A 211 0.86 -8.23 -6.82
CA LEU A 211 1.70 -7.13 -6.35
C LEU A 211 2.94 -7.71 -5.66
N LEU A 212 4.07 -7.60 -6.36
CA LEU A 212 5.36 -8.14 -5.93
C LEU A 212 6.47 -7.15 -6.26
N GLY A 213 7.44 -7.03 -5.36
CA GLY A 213 8.71 -6.39 -5.66
C GLY A 213 9.42 -5.79 -4.46
N VAL A 214 8.73 -5.52 -3.35
CA VAL A 214 9.33 -4.80 -2.20
C VAL A 214 10.48 -5.59 -1.55
N ASN A 215 10.41 -6.92 -1.65
CA ASN A 215 11.40 -7.85 -1.11
C ASN A 215 12.45 -8.31 -2.15
N ASP A 216 12.36 -7.84 -3.40
CA ASP A 216 13.16 -8.38 -4.50
C ASP A 216 14.48 -7.64 -4.73
N ARG A 217 14.74 -6.55 -4.01
CA ARG A 217 16.04 -5.86 -4.02
C ARG A 217 17.11 -6.64 -3.24
N GLN A 218 17.37 -7.88 -3.65
CA GLN A 218 18.35 -8.77 -3.07
C GLN A 218 19.05 -9.59 -4.17
N PRO A 219 20.26 -10.10 -3.94
CA PRO A 219 20.97 -10.86 -4.95
C PRO A 219 20.26 -12.18 -5.29
N ILE A 220 20.28 -12.55 -6.56
CA ILE A 220 19.82 -13.86 -7.04
C ILE A 220 21.00 -14.84 -6.93
N ARG A 221 20.76 -15.97 -6.27
CA ARG A 221 21.73 -17.08 -6.21
C ARG A 221 21.35 -18.19 -7.18
N GLU A 222 22.29 -18.61 -8.02
CA GLU A 222 22.17 -19.75 -8.93
C GLU A 222 23.38 -20.67 -8.69
N GLY A 223 23.17 -21.76 -7.93
CA GLY A 223 24.28 -22.61 -7.47
C GLY A 223 25.27 -21.82 -6.61
N ASP A 224 26.55 -21.85 -6.98
CA ASP A 224 27.63 -21.13 -6.29
C ASP A 224 27.75 -19.65 -6.73
N GLN A 225 27.00 -19.24 -7.75
CA GLN A 225 27.04 -17.87 -8.27
C GLN A 225 25.98 -16.99 -7.61
N SER A 226 26.35 -15.75 -7.34
CA SER A 226 25.46 -14.73 -6.78
C SER A 226 25.51 -13.48 -7.65
N TYR A 227 24.36 -13.09 -8.19
CA TYR A 227 24.19 -11.93 -9.05
C TYR A 227 23.58 -10.79 -8.23
N GLU A 228 24.27 -9.65 -8.17
CA GLU A 228 23.77 -8.47 -7.48
C GLU A 228 22.44 -7.99 -8.09
N ALA A 229 21.58 -7.41 -7.24
CA ALA A 229 20.31 -6.84 -7.68
C ALA A 229 20.53 -5.89 -8.86
N LEU A 230 19.68 -6.01 -9.88
CA LEU A 230 19.71 -5.18 -11.10
C LEU A 230 20.95 -5.31 -12.00
N SER A 231 21.89 -6.22 -11.72
CA SER A 231 22.90 -6.63 -12.71
C SER A 231 22.25 -7.28 -13.94
N ASP A 232 22.93 -7.32 -15.08
CA ASP A 232 22.34 -7.82 -16.34
C ASP A 232 21.78 -9.24 -16.20
N ARG A 233 22.56 -10.13 -15.57
CA ARG A 233 22.12 -11.50 -15.30
C ARG A 233 20.96 -11.57 -14.30
N TRP A 234 20.97 -10.72 -13.28
CA TRP A 234 19.84 -10.61 -12.36
C TRP A 234 18.57 -10.19 -13.09
N ARG A 235 18.65 -9.20 -14.00
CA ARG A 235 17.50 -8.70 -14.77
C ARG A 235 16.93 -9.76 -15.69
N GLU A 236 17.80 -10.52 -16.35
CA GLU A 236 17.40 -11.66 -17.21
C GLU A 236 16.68 -12.75 -16.41
N THR A 237 17.27 -13.19 -15.29
CA THR A 237 16.67 -14.21 -14.43
C THR A 237 15.35 -13.69 -13.82
N TYR A 238 15.30 -12.44 -13.37
CA TYR A 238 14.10 -11.85 -12.78
C TYR A 238 12.96 -11.76 -13.81
N ARG A 239 13.25 -11.26 -15.02
CA ARG A 239 12.29 -11.24 -16.14
C ARG A 239 11.72 -12.63 -16.42
N THR A 240 12.58 -13.65 -16.48
CA THR A 240 12.17 -15.03 -16.71
C THR A 240 11.18 -15.52 -15.64
N ARG A 241 11.37 -15.10 -14.38
CA ARG A 241 10.46 -15.46 -13.27
C ARG A 241 9.12 -14.73 -13.35
N VAL A 242 9.13 -13.45 -13.74
CA VAL A 242 7.89 -12.68 -14.00
C VAL A 242 7.11 -13.34 -15.14
N GLU A 243 7.77 -13.65 -16.26
CA GLU A 243 7.16 -14.31 -17.42
C GLU A 243 6.61 -15.69 -17.06
N ALA A 244 7.32 -16.48 -16.25
CA ALA A 244 6.85 -17.78 -15.78
C ALA A 244 5.57 -17.67 -14.94
N LEU A 245 5.48 -16.69 -14.04
CA LEU A 245 4.27 -16.43 -13.26
C LEU A 245 3.12 -15.96 -14.15
N ALA A 246 3.37 -15.00 -15.06
CA ALA A 246 2.35 -14.50 -15.97
C ALA A 246 1.79 -15.61 -16.88
N LYS A 247 2.67 -16.51 -17.34
CA LYS A 247 2.30 -17.66 -18.17
C LYS A 247 1.30 -18.60 -17.48
N VAL A 248 1.39 -18.80 -16.16
CA VAL A 248 0.45 -19.64 -15.42
C VAL A 248 -1.00 -19.16 -15.60
N PHE A 249 -1.23 -17.86 -15.52
CA PHE A 249 -2.56 -17.27 -15.70
C PHE A 249 -2.97 -17.23 -17.18
N GLN A 250 -2.02 -16.94 -18.08
CA GLN A 250 -2.24 -16.95 -19.52
C GLN A 250 -2.72 -18.33 -20.01
N ASP A 251 -2.06 -19.41 -19.57
CA ASP A 251 -2.38 -20.78 -19.97
C ASP A 251 -3.78 -21.19 -19.50
N GLN A 252 -4.24 -20.66 -18.36
CA GLN A 252 -5.58 -20.86 -17.82
C GLN A 252 -6.61 -19.84 -18.35
N LYS A 253 -6.19 -18.91 -19.24
CA LYS A 253 -7.01 -17.82 -19.79
C LYS A 253 -7.64 -16.92 -18.71
N ILE A 254 -6.94 -16.76 -17.59
CA ILE A 254 -7.35 -15.87 -16.51
C ILE A 254 -6.72 -14.49 -16.75
N PRO A 255 -7.51 -13.41 -16.82
CA PRO A 255 -6.96 -12.06 -16.93
C PRO A 255 -6.08 -11.73 -15.72
N LEU A 256 -4.86 -11.28 -16.02
CA LEU A 256 -3.86 -10.89 -15.03
C LEU A 256 -3.75 -9.36 -14.96
N ILE A 257 -3.92 -8.82 -13.76
CA ILE A 257 -3.57 -7.45 -13.41
C ILE A 257 -2.31 -7.50 -12.53
N TRP A 258 -1.26 -6.82 -12.94
CA TRP A 258 -0.07 -6.62 -12.13
C TRP A 258 0.00 -5.18 -11.65
N VAL A 259 -0.08 -4.95 -10.35
CA VAL A 259 0.07 -3.63 -9.75
C VAL A 259 1.56 -3.35 -9.53
N GLY A 260 2.05 -2.23 -10.05
CA GLY A 260 3.43 -1.79 -9.84
C GLY A 260 3.70 -1.48 -8.37
N THR A 261 4.91 -1.80 -7.89
CA THR A 261 5.29 -1.53 -6.51
C THR A 261 5.46 -0.02 -6.29
N PRO A 262 4.69 0.64 -5.42
CA PRO A 262 4.77 2.09 -5.26
C PRO A 262 6.00 2.51 -4.43
N PRO A 263 6.45 3.77 -4.53
CA PRO A 263 7.68 4.27 -3.90
C PRO A 263 7.64 4.20 -2.38
N VAL A 264 8.78 3.97 -1.75
CA VAL A 264 8.96 3.82 -0.30
C VAL A 264 9.87 4.92 0.25
N ARG A 265 9.97 5.03 1.58
CA ARG A 265 10.78 6.08 2.22
C ARG A 265 12.24 6.11 1.77
N SER A 266 12.85 4.94 1.63
CA SER A 266 14.24 4.85 1.17
C SER A 266 14.33 5.23 -0.31
N GLU A 267 15.02 6.33 -0.62
CA GLU A 267 15.21 6.82 -1.98
C GLU A 267 15.94 5.81 -2.86
N SER A 268 16.97 5.15 -2.29
CA SER A 268 17.73 4.11 -2.98
C SER A 268 16.88 2.90 -3.33
N LEU A 269 16.03 2.43 -2.39
CA LEU A 269 15.10 1.33 -2.66
C LEU A 269 14.04 1.78 -3.68
N THR A 270 13.51 3.00 -3.57
CA THR A 270 12.57 3.57 -4.54
C THR A 270 13.13 3.58 -5.96
N LYS A 271 14.37 4.03 -6.17
CA LYS A 271 15.04 3.99 -7.48
C LYS A 271 15.12 2.57 -8.03
N ASP A 272 15.51 1.61 -7.20
CA ASP A 272 15.66 0.23 -7.63
C ASP A 272 14.29 -0.42 -7.91
N LEU A 273 13.25 -0.09 -7.15
CA LEU A 273 11.87 -0.50 -7.41
C LEU A 273 11.33 0.05 -8.72
N ALA A 274 11.68 1.28 -9.11
CA ALA A 274 11.33 1.81 -10.43
C ALA A 274 11.93 0.93 -11.54
N ALA A 275 13.21 0.58 -11.42
CA ALA A 275 13.88 -0.29 -12.40
C ALA A 275 13.30 -1.72 -12.41
N ILE A 276 12.86 -2.25 -11.27
CA ILE A 276 12.16 -3.55 -11.18
C ILE A 276 10.79 -3.46 -11.84
N ASN A 277 10.02 -2.40 -11.56
CA ASN A 277 8.71 -2.17 -12.17
C ASN A 277 8.80 -2.07 -13.70
N ASP A 278 9.87 -1.49 -14.24
CA ASP A 278 10.09 -1.45 -15.70
C ASP A 278 10.21 -2.86 -16.30
N ILE A 279 11.02 -3.72 -15.68
CA ILE A 279 11.18 -5.13 -16.11
C ILE A 279 9.85 -5.87 -16.04
N VAL A 280 9.12 -5.68 -14.94
CA VAL A 280 7.82 -6.31 -14.71
C VAL A 280 6.79 -5.86 -15.75
N ARG A 281 6.68 -4.54 -15.97
CA ARG A 281 5.74 -3.95 -16.92
C ARG A 281 5.95 -4.54 -18.31
N ASP A 282 7.19 -4.54 -18.80
CA ASP A 282 7.52 -5.04 -20.12
C ASP A 282 7.17 -6.53 -20.25
N ALA A 283 7.50 -7.34 -19.25
CA ALA A 283 7.22 -8.78 -19.24
C ALA A 283 5.72 -9.11 -19.17
N VAL A 284 4.98 -8.43 -18.28
CA VAL A 284 3.54 -8.64 -18.09
C VAL A 284 2.76 -8.23 -19.33
N GLN A 285 3.07 -7.06 -19.90
CA GLN A 285 2.41 -6.58 -21.12
C GLN A 285 2.68 -7.51 -22.30
N LYS A 286 3.90 -8.01 -22.44
CA LYS A 286 4.25 -9.00 -23.48
C LYS A 286 3.49 -10.32 -23.31
N ALA A 287 3.17 -10.71 -22.08
CA ALA A 287 2.34 -11.88 -21.79
C ALA A 287 0.83 -11.63 -21.98
N GLY A 288 0.41 -10.41 -22.33
CA GLY A 288 -0.99 -10.03 -22.49
C GLY A 288 -1.69 -9.69 -21.16
N GLY A 289 -0.95 -9.56 -20.07
CA GLY A 289 -1.46 -9.03 -18.81
C GLY A 289 -1.49 -7.50 -18.80
N ILE A 290 -2.23 -6.93 -17.85
CA ILE A 290 -2.31 -5.47 -17.67
C ILE A 290 -1.39 -5.07 -16.54
N PHE A 291 -0.49 -4.12 -16.79
CA PHE A 291 0.30 -3.48 -15.76
C PHE A 291 -0.38 -2.18 -15.30
N VAL A 292 -0.65 -2.08 -14.01
CA VAL A 292 -1.26 -0.91 -13.37
C VAL A 292 -0.19 -0.13 -12.64
N ASP A 293 0.09 1.08 -13.11
CA ASP A 293 1.03 1.98 -12.45
C ASP A 293 0.36 2.71 -11.28
N ALA A 294 0.65 2.25 -10.06
CA ALA A 294 0.19 2.88 -8.82
C ALA A 294 1.14 4.01 -8.34
N TRP A 295 2.29 4.21 -9.00
CA TRP A 295 3.31 5.17 -8.58
C TRP A 295 2.78 6.60 -8.39
N PRO A 296 1.97 7.17 -9.32
CA PRO A 296 1.48 8.55 -9.19
C PRO A 296 0.64 8.79 -7.94
N GLY A 297 0.04 7.75 -7.35
CA GLY A 297 -0.78 7.86 -6.15
C GLY A 297 0.01 8.12 -4.86
N PHE A 298 1.33 7.90 -4.88
CA PHE A 298 2.17 7.88 -3.66
C PHE A 298 3.40 8.78 -3.75
N VAL A 299 3.35 9.77 -4.65
CA VAL A 299 4.36 10.81 -4.79
C VAL A 299 3.80 12.21 -4.64
N ASP A 300 4.68 13.17 -4.37
CA ASP A 300 4.39 14.60 -4.50
C ASP A 300 4.54 15.07 -5.96
N ASP A 301 4.27 16.36 -6.21
CA ASP A 301 4.41 16.98 -7.53
C ASP A 301 5.83 16.94 -8.11
N ARG A 302 6.83 16.59 -7.28
CA ARG A 302 8.23 16.43 -7.66
C ARG A 302 8.63 14.96 -7.81
N ASN A 303 7.65 14.06 -7.87
CA ASN A 303 7.83 12.61 -7.97
C ASN A 303 8.59 11.99 -6.78
N ARG A 304 8.50 12.60 -5.59
CA ARG A 304 9.15 12.10 -4.37
C ARG A 304 8.15 11.41 -3.48
N PHE A 305 8.62 10.40 -2.76
CA PHE A 305 7.84 9.67 -1.78
C PHE A 305 7.09 10.57 -0.78
N VAL A 306 5.83 10.24 -0.50
CA VAL A 306 5.03 10.89 0.55
C VAL A 306 4.51 9.92 1.61
N MET A 307 4.52 10.37 2.88
CA MET A 307 3.90 9.64 4.00
C MET A 307 2.38 9.89 4.09
N THR A 308 1.95 11.05 3.63
CA THR A 308 0.58 11.59 3.71
C THR A 308 0.23 12.19 2.36
N GLY A 309 -1.00 12.01 1.92
CA GLY A 309 -1.49 12.56 0.65
C GLY A 309 -3.01 12.54 0.61
N PRO A 310 -3.62 12.94 -0.51
CA PRO A 310 -5.07 12.82 -0.68
C PRO A 310 -5.47 11.34 -0.66
N ASP A 311 -6.49 11.00 0.12
CA ASP A 311 -7.21 9.73 0.01
C ASP A 311 -8.16 9.74 -1.21
N LEU A 312 -9.06 8.76 -1.29
CA LEU A 312 -10.01 8.63 -2.41
C LEU A 312 -11.04 9.76 -2.42
N GLU A 313 -11.34 10.30 -1.26
CA GLU A 313 -12.25 11.40 -1.03
C GLU A 313 -11.56 12.78 -1.16
N GLY A 314 -10.27 12.79 -1.51
CA GLY A 314 -9.45 13.99 -1.67
C GLY A 314 -8.97 14.62 -0.36
N GLN A 315 -9.23 13.98 0.79
CA GLN A 315 -8.83 14.46 2.10
C GLN A 315 -7.39 14.07 2.41
N ALA A 316 -6.68 14.95 3.14
CA ALA A 316 -5.32 14.64 3.56
C ALA A 316 -5.33 13.50 4.60
N ALA A 317 -4.78 12.34 4.22
CA ALA A 317 -4.69 11.16 5.06
C ALA A 317 -3.28 10.59 5.05
N LYS A 318 -2.89 9.97 6.17
CA LYS A 318 -1.63 9.22 6.26
C LYS A 318 -1.76 7.96 5.41
N LEU A 319 -0.95 7.82 4.37
CA LEU A 319 -1.03 6.71 3.41
C LEU A 319 -0.07 5.55 3.77
N ARG A 320 1.09 5.87 4.36
CA ARG A 320 2.11 4.89 4.75
C ARG A 320 2.19 4.73 6.26
N THR A 321 2.55 3.54 6.74
CA THR A 321 2.83 3.34 8.17
C THR A 321 4.16 3.97 8.56
N ALA A 322 4.52 3.92 9.85
CA ALA A 322 5.72 4.57 10.37
C ALA A 322 7.04 4.02 9.79
N ASP A 323 7.04 2.83 9.21
CA ASP A 323 8.19 2.27 8.49
C ASP A 323 8.43 2.91 7.12
N GLY A 324 7.43 3.58 6.54
CA GLY A 324 7.51 4.14 5.20
C GLY A 324 7.48 3.10 4.07
N VAL A 325 7.08 1.86 4.37
CA VAL A 325 6.95 0.74 3.42
C VAL A 325 5.52 0.20 3.42
N HIS A 326 4.89 -0.07 4.56
CA HIS A 326 3.53 -0.61 4.56
C HIS A 326 2.47 0.49 4.43
N PHE A 327 1.23 0.11 4.12
CA PHE A 327 0.11 1.04 3.98
C PHE A 327 -0.76 1.11 5.25
N THR A 328 -1.36 2.27 5.48
CA THR A 328 -2.52 2.39 6.38
C THR A 328 -3.79 1.91 5.67
N ARG A 329 -4.94 1.84 6.37
CA ARG A 329 -6.24 1.54 5.73
C ARG A 329 -6.54 2.51 4.58
N ALA A 330 -6.32 3.81 4.77
CA ALA A 330 -6.50 4.83 3.73
C ALA A 330 -5.56 4.61 2.54
N GLY A 331 -4.28 4.31 2.79
CA GLY A 331 -3.31 4.00 1.74
C GLY A 331 -3.64 2.72 0.97
N ALA A 332 -4.13 1.69 1.66
CA ALA A 332 -4.57 0.43 1.07
C ALA A 332 -5.79 0.62 0.16
N ARG A 333 -6.81 1.38 0.60
CA ARG A 333 -7.96 1.75 -0.24
C ARG A 333 -7.51 2.55 -1.47
N LYS A 334 -6.59 3.50 -1.29
CA LYS A 334 -6.02 4.26 -2.40
C LYS A 334 -5.29 3.37 -3.41
N LEU A 335 -4.46 2.44 -2.92
CA LEU A 335 -3.77 1.46 -3.76
C LEU A 335 -4.75 0.57 -4.53
N ALA A 336 -5.77 0.06 -3.83
CA ALA A 336 -6.81 -0.78 -4.41
C ALA A 336 -7.60 -0.07 -5.51
N HIS A 337 -7.83 1.24 -5.40
CA HIS A 337 -8.52 2.01 -6.42
C HIS A 337 -7.86 1.93 -7.80
N PHE A 338 -6.52 1.92 -7.87
CA PHE A 338 -5.81 1.76 -9.15
C PHE A 338 -6.12 0.42 -9.81
N ALA A 339 -6.19 -0.67 -9.03
CA ALA A 339 -6.55 -1.99 -9.54
C ALA A 339 -8.06 -2.11 -9.83
N ASP A 340 -8.91 -1.51 -8.99
CA ASP A 340 -10.37 -1.51 -9.09
C ASP A 340 -10.86 -0.88 -10.39
N VAL A 341 -10.27 0.24 -10.82
CA VAL A 341 -10.62 0.89 -12.10
C VAL A 341 -10.46 -0.11 -13.25
N GLU A 342 -9.38 -0.88 -13.25
CA GLU A 342 -9.10 -1.85 -14.29
C GLU A 342 -9.96 -3.12 -14.16
N LEU A 343 -10.19 -3.59 -12.93
CA LEU A 343 -11.11 -4.70 -12.64
C LEU A 343 -12.51 -4.38 -13.14
N LYS A 344 -13.06 -3.21 -12.81
CA LYS A 344 -14.39 -2.76 -13.25
C LYS A 344 -14.47 -2.62 -14.75
N ARG A 345 -13.42 -2.10 -15.40
CA ARG A 345 -13.34 -2.04 -16.86
C ARG A 345 -13.45 -3.42 -17.50
N MET A 346 -12.74 -4.41 -16.96
CA MET A 346 -12.80 -5.79 -17.45
C MET A 346 -14.12 -6.48 -17.11
N MET A 347 -14.69 -6.26 -15.93
CA MET A 347 -16.00 -6.81 -15.56
C MET A 347 -17.12 -6.26 -16.44
N GLY A 348 -17.10 -4.95 -16.73
CA GLY A 348 -18.05 -4.32 -17.64
C GLY A 348 -17.87 -4.76 -19.10
N SER A 349 -16.65 -5.10 -19.52
CA SER A 349 -16.38 -5.66 -20.85
C SER A 349 -16.69 -7.17 -20.95
N ALA A 350 -16.70 -7.87 -19.82
CA ALA A 350 -17.01 -9.30 -19.72
C ALA A 350 -18.50 -9.58 -19.47
N ALA A 351 -19.31 -8.56 -19.21
CA ALA A 351 -20.76 -8.67 -19.25
C ALA A 351 -21.19 -9.09 -20.66
N PRO A 352 -22.03 -10.15 -20.82
CA PRO A 352 -22.49 -10.54 -22.14
C PRO A 352 -23.18 -9.35 -22.81
N ALA A 353 -22.78 -9.07 -24.06
CA ALA A 353 -23.44 -8.10 -24.93
C ALA A 353 -24.94 -8.42 -24.99
N THR A 354 -25.71 -7.79 -24.11
CA THR A 354 -27.15 -7.92 -24.07
C THR A 354 -27.69 -6.67 -24.74
N SER A 355 -28.06 -6.85 -26.00
CA SER A 355 -28.82 -5.94 -26.87
C SER A 355 -28.13 -4.62 -27.25
N GLU A 356 -27.41 -4.66 -28.37
CA GLU A 356 -27.42 -3.54 -29.31
C GLU A 356 -28.89 -3.28 -29.68
N ALA A 357 -29.45 -2.16 -29.22
CA ALA A 357 -30.66 -1.62 -29.80
C ALA A 357 -30.30 -1.02 -31.16
N THR A 358 -30.68 -1.73 -32.23
CA THR A 358 -30.67 -1.23 -33.60
C THR A 358 -31.60 -0.02 -33.74
N PRO A 359 -31.19 1.09 -34.39
CA PRO A 359 -32.08 2.22 -34.60
C PRO A 359 -33.05 1.84 -35.73
N THR A 360 -34.32 1.64 -35.37
CA THR A 360 -35.36 1.40 -36.38
C THR A 360 -35.75 2.71 -37.04
N ALA A 361 -35.74 2.69 -38.37
CA ALA A 361 -36.03 3.81 -39.27
C ALA A 361 -37.45 4.38 -39.10
N VAL A 362 -37.55 5.69 -39.23
CA VAL A 362 -38.80 6.46 -39.18
C VAL A 362 -39.52 6.34 -40.54
N ALA A 363 -40.78 5.88 -40.52
CA ALA A 363 -41.72 6.01 -41.64
C ALA A 363 -42.80 7.07 -41.28
N PRO A 364 -43.33 7.82 -42.26
CA PRO A 364 -44.04 9.08 -42.02
C PRO A 364 -45.52 8.91 -41.63
N ILE A 365 -46.01 9.86 -40.83
CA ILE A 365 -47.38 9.96 -40.33
C ILE A 365 -48.29 10.59 -41.40
N GLN A 366 -49.40 9.92 -41.73
CA GLN A 366 -50.58 10.55 -42.37
C GLN A 366 -51.53 11.08 -41.29
N ALA A 367 -52.11 12.25 -41.52
CA ALA A 367 -53.01 12.94 -40.59
C ALA A 367 -54.44 12.33 -40.59
N PRO A 368 -55.14 12.24 -39.44
CA PRO A 368 -56.57 11.91 -39.41
C PRO A 368 -57.45 13.17 -39.36
N GLY A 369 -58.53 13.12 -40.14
CA GLY A 369 -59.69 14.02 -40.04
C GLY A 369 -60.51 13.79 -38.76
N LEU A 370 -61.33 14.78 -38.46
CA LEU A 370 -62.11 14.94 -37.23
C LEU A 370 -63.55 14.46 -37.42
N ASP A 371 -63.94 13.43 -36.66
CA ASP A 371 -65.34 13.03 -36.51
C ASP A 371 -65.57 12.62 -35.05
N GLY A 372 -66.17 13.52 -34.27
CA GLY A 372 -66.46 13.29 -32.87
C GLY A 372 -67.67 12.39 -32.65
N SER A 373 -67.57 11.46 -31.70
CA SER A 373 -68.70 11.05 -30.86
C SER A 373 -68.20 10.44 -29.55
N ALA A 374 -68.76 10.92 -28.45
CA ALA A 374 -68.40 10.55 -27.09
C ALA A 374 -69.04 9.21 -26.71
N SER A 375 -68.31 8.33 -26.02
CA SER A 375 -68.91 7.27 -25.20
C SER A 375 -67.98 6.78 -24.08
N LYS A 376 -68.48 7.05 -22.86
CA LYS A 376 -68.42 6.28 -21.61
C LYS A 376 -67.05 5.92 -20.99
N LEU A 377 -66.90 6.39 -19.75
CA LEU A 377 -65.86 6.02 -18.81
C LEU A 377 -65.93 4.52 -18.51
N ASP A 378 -64.85 3.80 -18.82
CA ASP A 378 -64.35 2.63 -18.07
C ASP A 378 -62.89 2.27 -18.45
N ASP A 379 -62.26 3.00 -19.38
CA ASP A 379 -60.86 2.76 -19.75
C ASP A 379 -59.89 3.61 -18.92
N ILE A 380 -59.20 2.98 -17.96
CA ILE A 380 -58.08 3.56 -17.19
C ILE A 380 -56.98 4.09 -18.14
N ALA A 381 -56.84 3.49 -19.33
CA ALA A 381 -55.91 3.93 -20.38
C ALA A 381 -56.37 5.21 -21.11
N ALA A 382 -57.66 5.54 -21.12
CA ALA A 382 -58.17 6.78 -21.71
C ALA A 382 -57.98 7.97 -20.76
N ILE A 383 -58.10 7.72 -19.44
CA ILE A 383 -57.81 8.71 -18.40
C ILE A 383 -56.32 9.10 -18.41
N ASP A 384 -55.42 8.13 -18.57
CA ASP A 384 -53.96 8.37 -18.59
C ASP A 384 -53.51 9.16 -19.83
N ARG A 385 -54.16 8.95 -20.98
CA ARG A 385 -53.94 9.76 -22.21
C ARG A 385 -54.48 11.18 -22.08
N GLN A 386 -55.59 11.36 -21.36
CA GLN A 386 -56.18 12.68 -21.15
C GLN A 386 -55.39 13.50 -20.11
N ILE A 387 -54.79 12.85 -19.10
CA ILE A 387 -53.85 13.48 -18.16
C ILE A 387 -52.53 13.86 -18.87
N THR A 388 -52.02 12.99 -19.74
CA THR A 388 -50.81 13.28 -20.55
C THR A 388 -51.03 14.42 -21.55
N ALA A 389 -52.26 14.57 -22.07
CA ALA A 389 -52.62 15.63 -23.02
C ALA A 389 -52.89 17.02 -22.37
N MET A 390 -53.03 17.11 -21.04
CA MET A 390 -53.27 18.39 -20.34
C MET A 390 -52.02 19.00 -19.70
N LEU A 391 -50.85 18.35 -19.82
CA LEU A 391 -49.59 18.96 -19.44
C LEU A 391 -49.12 19.88 -20.58
N PRO A 392 -48.80 21.17 -20.32
CA PRO A 392 -48.16 22.00 -21.33
C PRO A 392 -46.84 21.36 -21.73
N SER A 393 -46.63 21.17 -23.03
CA SER A 393 -45.33 20.81 -23.57
C SER A 393 -44.31 21.83 -23.07
N LEU A 394 -43.35 21.37 -22.25
CA LEU A 394 -42.15 22.15 -21.99
C LEU A 394 -41.50 22.48 -23.34
N PRO A 395 -40.99 23.71 -23.52
CA PRO A 395 -40.26 24.07 -24.72
C PRO A 395 -39.10 23.10 -24.91
N GLU A 396 -38.97 22.59 -26.14
CA GLU A 396 -37.86 21.74 -26.55
C GLU A 396 -36.53 22.40 -26.11
N PRO A 397 -35.62 21.67 -25.43
CA PRO A 397 -34.27 22.20 -25.27
C PRO A 397 -33.70 22.40 -26.68
N PRO A 398 -33.10 23.56 -26.98
CA PRO A 398 -32.44 23.77 -28.25
C PRO A 398 -31.47 22.62 -28.48
N GLY A 399 -31.61 21.97 -29.64
CA GLY A 399 -30.88 20.76 -30.00
C GLY A 399 -29.42 20.85 -29.58
N ILE A 400 -28.94 19.76 -28.99
CA ILE A 400 -27.52 19.60 -28.64
C ILE A 400 -26.73 19.97 -29.90
N PRO A 401 -25.90 21.03 -29.88
CA PRO A 401 -25.06 21.32 -31.03
C PRO A 401 -24.19 20.09 -31.26
N ALA A 402 -24.26 19.52 -32.47
CA ALA A 402 -23.43 18.40 -32.86
C ALA A 402 -21.98 18.73 -32.47
N LEU A 403 -21.41 17.91 -31.59
CA LEU A 403 -20.01 18.07 -31.20
C LEU A 403 -19.17 18.07 -32.49
N PRO A 404 -18.29 19.06 -32.70
CA PRO A 404 -17.47 19.11 -33.89
C PRO A 404 -16.63 17.83 -33.94
N VAL A 405 -16.82 17.05 -35.00
CA VAL A 405 -16.02 15.86 -35.27
C VAL A 405 -14.56 16.30 -35.32
N LYS A 406 -13.76 15.77 -34.39
CA LYS A 406 -12.34 16.08 -34.29
C LYS A 406 -11.70 15.69 -35.63
N PRO A 407 -11.07 16.62 -36.38
CA PRO A 407 -10.43 16.26 -37.64
C PRO A 407 -9.34 15.22 -37.37
N ALA A 408 -9.20 14.24 -38.26
CA ALA A 408 -8.23 13.14 -38.14
C ALA A 408 -6.76 13.60 -38.07
N ALA A 409 -6.49 14.88 -38.35
CA ALA A 409 -5.22 15.54 -38.10
C ALA A 409 -5.45 17.00 -37.70
N GLY A 410 -4.72 17.48 -36.68
CA GLY A 410 -4.68 18.90 -36.33
C GLY A 410 -4.00 19.73 -37.43
N GLN A 411 -4.22 21.05 -37.41
CA GLN A 411 -3.52 21.97 -38.31
C GLN A 411 -2.00 21.76 -38.18
N VAL A 412 -1.32 21.57 -39.31
CA VAL A 412 0.14 21.53 -39.35
C VAL A 412 0.66 22.93 -39.08
N VAL A 413 1.09 23.18 -37.84
CA VAL A 413 1.69 24.45 -37.43
C VAL A 413 3.19 24.40 -37.76
N PRO A 414 3.72 25.33 -38.59
CA PRO A 414 5.15 25.41 -38.84
C PRO A 414 5.88 25.87 -37.57
N LEU A 415 6.94 25.16 -37.18
CA LEU A 415 7.76 25.41 -35.98
C LEU A 415 8.47 26.80 -35.95
N GLY A 416 8.33 27.60 -37.00
CA GLY A 416 8.92 28.94 -37.12
C GLY A 416 7.95 30.10 -36.82
N ARG A 417 6.70 29.83 -36.41
CA ARG A 417 5.72 30.90 -36.17
C ARG A 417 5.68 31.29 -34.70
N ALA A 418 5.89 32.56 -34.38
CA ALA A 418 5.58 33.10 -33.07
C ALA A 418 4.05 32.98 -32.83
N GLU A 419 3.65 32.32 -31.74
CA GLU A 419 2.25 32.23 -31.35
C GLU A 419 1.78 33.60 -30.85
N ILE A 420 0.82 34.19 -31.56
CA ILE A 420 0.22 35.48 -31.20
C ILE A 420 -1.27 35.21 -30.96
N SER A 421 -1.77 35.65 -29.81
CA SER A 421 -3.19 35.56 -29.48
C SER A 421 -4.05 36.39 -30.47
N PRO A 422 -5.35 36.08 -30.65
CA PRO A 422 -6.25 36.93 -31.41
C PRO A 422 -6.30 38.32 -30.76
N GLY A 423 -5.67 39.31 -31.39
CA GLY A 423 -5.43 40.63 -30.80
C GLY A 423 -3.97 41.08 -30.74
N GLY A 424 -3.03 40.34 -31.34
CA GLY A 424 -1.68 40.85 -31.59
C GLY A 424 -0.80 40.99 -30.34
N THR A 425 -1.29 40.54 -29.18
CA THR A 425 -0.60 40.70 -27.90
C THR A 425 0.20 39.42 -27.62
N LEU A 426 1.52 39.58 -27.51
CA LEU A 426 2.39 38.53 -26.99
C LEU A 426 1.94 38.20 -25.55
N ALA A 427 1.84 36.91 -25.22
CA ALA A 427 1.57 36.48 -23.84
C ALA A 427 2.76 36.87 -22.95
N SER A 428 2.75 38.13 -22.50
CA SER A 428 3.66 38.61 -21.47
C SER A 428 3.14 38.04 -20.15
N GLY A 429 3.95 37.18 -19.53
CA GLY A 429 3.75 36.82 -18.13
C GLY A 429 3.63 38.10 -17.32
N ARG A 430 2.71 38.10 -16.36
CA ARG A 430 2.46 39.18 -15.39
C ARG A 430 3.78 39.85 -15.03
N GLN A 431 3.94 41.14 -15.37
CA GLN A 431 5.11 41.88 -14.92
C GLN A 431 5.16 41.80 -13.39
N PRO A 432 6.30 41.39 -12.80
CA PRO A 432 6.46 41.43 -11.36
C PRO A 432 6.29 42.89 -10.92
N ASP A 433 5.54 43.10 -9.85
CA ASP A 433 5.43 44.42 -9.21
C ASP A 433 6.83 44.99 -8.99
N GLY A 434 7.02 46.26 -9.33
CA GLY A 434 8.32 46.93 -9.30
C GLY A 434 9.03 46.71 -7.98
N ASP A 435 10.24 46.16 -8.05
CA ASP A 435 11.05 45.79 -6.91
C ASP A 435 11.57 47.07 -6.24
N ALA A 436 10.78 47.69 -5.34
CA ALA A 436 11.08 49.00 -4.72
C ALA A 436 12.45 49.05 -4.00
N SER A 437 12.99 47.88 -3.64
CA SER A 437 14.31 47.71 -3.06
C SER A 437 15.47 47.63 -4.05
N GLY A 438 15.21 47.52 -5.36
CA GLY A 438 16.25 47.41 -6.41
C GLY A 438 17.13 46.16 -6.31
N ASN A 439 16.70 45.15 -5.54
CA ASN A 439 17.48 43.96 -5.22
C ASN A 439 17.53 43.00 -6.40
N VAL A 440 16.43 42.83 -7.11
CA VAL A 440 16.34 42.00 -8.32
C VAL A 440 17.30 42.50 -9.40
N GLU A 441 17.33 43.81 -9.65
CA GLU A 441 18.24 44.39 -10.64
C GLU A 441 19.71 44.23 -10.22
N ARG A 442 20.02 44.47 -8.94
CA ARG A 442 21.38 44.36 -8.42
C ARG A 442 21.92 42.92 -8.48
N THR A 443 21.11 41.94 -8.11
CA THR A 443 21.54 40.54 -8.04
C THR A 443 21.49 39.85 -9.39
N LEU A 444 20.43 40.05 -10.18
CA LEU A 444 20.26 39.33 -11.44
C LEU A 444 20.94 40.02 -12.63
N GLN A 445 21.01 41.36 -12.66
CA GLN A 445 21.64 42.06 -13.78
C GLN A 445 23.08 42.47 -13.48
N ARG A 446 23.37 42.91 -12.25
CA ARG A 446 24.69 43.42 -11.87
C ARG A 446 25.54 42.42 -11.08
N GLY A 447 25.02 41.22 -10.78
CA GLY A 447 25.75 40.16 -10.05
C GLY A 447 26.24 40.57 -8.66
N SER A 448 25.65 41.61 -8.07
CA SER A 448 26.06 42.16 -6.77
C SER A 448 25.09 41.75 -5.66
N ALA A 449 25.61 41.66 -4.43
CA ALA A 449 24.82 41.24 -3.27
C ALA A 449 23.61 42.19 -3.04
N PRO A 450 22.44 41.64 -2.68
CA PRO A 450 21.25 42.45 -2.38
C PRO A 450 21.49 43.38 -1.18
N LEU A 451 20.73 44.47 -1.10
CA LEU A 451 20.78 45.35 0.05
C LEU A 451 20.19 44.65 1.28
N PRO A 452 20.86 44.75 2.44
CA PRO A 452 20.38 44.15 3.67
C PRO A 452 19.05 44.78 4.10
N GLN A 453 18.06 43.93 4.36
CA GLN A 453 16.73 44.35 4.82
C GLN A 453 16.50 44.01 6.29
N PRO A 454 15.90 44.92 7.08
CA PRO A 454 15.57 44.68 8.48
C PRO A 454 14.83 43.34 8.69
N GLY A 455 15.37 42.48 9.55
CA GLY A 455 14.78 41.19 9.91
C GLY A 455 15.13 40.01 9.00
N ARG A 456 15.91 40.20 7.93
CA ARG A 456 16.53 39.08 7.20
C ARG A 456 17.91 38.73 7.79
N ALA A 457 18.36 37.51 7.50
CA ALA A 457 19.64 36.98 7.96
C ALA A 457 20.88 37.74 7.44
N ASP A 458 20.71 38.62 6.44
CA ASP A 458 21.76 39.46 5.86
C ASP A 458 21.84 40.88 6.49
N ASP A 459 20.96 41.25 7.43
CA ASP A 459 21.04 42.53 8.15
C ASP A 459 21.87 42.44 9.43
N PHE A 460 23.14 42.84 9.34
CA PHE A 460 24.12 42.80 10.43
C PHE A 460 24.11 44.06 11.34
N ARG A 461 23.03 44.86 11.32
CA ARG A 461 22.91 46.05 12.16
C ARG A 461 22.44 45.66 13.56
N TRP A 462 23.28 45.93 14.57
CA TRP A 462 22.88 45.84 15.98
C TRP A 462 22.02 47.06 16.37
N PRO A 463 20.91 46.88 17.12
CA PRO A 463 20.18 48.02 17.65
C PRO A 463 21.06 48.80 18.65
N PRO A 464 21.01 50.16 18.64
CA PRO A 464 21.70 50.95 19.64
C PRO A 464 21.11 50.63 21.03
N GLY A 465 22.01 50.33 21.98
CA GLY A 465 21.67 49.92 23.35
C GLY A 465 21.19 51.06 24.24
#